data_AF-A0A2D6E2U1-F1
#
_entry.id   AF-A0A2D6E2U1-F1
#
_cell.length_a   1.000
_cell.length_b   1.000
_cell.length_c   1.000
_cell.angle_alpha   90.00
_cell.angle_beta   90.00
_cell.angle_gamma   90.00
#
_symmetry.space_group_name_H-M   'P 1'
#
loop_
_entity.id
_entity.type
_entity.pdbx_description
1 polymer ?
#
loop_
_entity_poly.entity_id
_entity_poly.type
_entity_poly.pdbx_seq_one_letter_code
_entity_poly.pdbx_strand_id
1 'polypeptide(L)'
;YILAIDPSFSNSPSSDFFAMAILELNEEDNTSTLVHNYAVAGGDLKDHISYMSYVMNSFNIEMICIDNAGYQFLDSCNESKFFRDKKINLKFLDFDPNKEGLDYEKELKKAKNQMNKKEGAICFKQVFTSDFLRISNESLQSAIDHKKIWFASRTTANEPAFNRATNAPVSIKQVNEKSLLDFIEWQDDLVYQVKKQCALVEVKATPRGVQTFDLPLHLKRSTSANRARKDNYTALLLANWAVNIYYNMNNIKIENVNYTFNPIIIQ
;
A
#
# COMPACT_ATOMS: atom_id res chain seq x y z
N TYR A 1 -3.43 -6.95 -7.37
CA TYR A 1 -2.39 -6.31 -6.53
C TYR A 1 -3.03 -5.41 -5.49
N ILE A 2 -2.41 -5.25 -4.33
CA ILE A 2 -2.77 -4.26 -3.31
C ILE A 2 -1.72 -3.16 -3.34
N LEU A 3 -2.15 -1.90 -3.29
CA LEU A 3 -1.28 -0.73 -3.20
C LEU A 3 -1.46 -0.08 -1.83
N ALA A 4 -0.36 0.23 -1.15
CA ALA A 4 -0.37 1.12 0.00
C ALA A 4 0.46 2.37 -0.27
N ILE A 5 0.04 3.48 0.33
CA ILE A 5 0.66 4.79 0.16
C ILE A 5 0.86 5.42 1.55
N ASP A 6 2.09 5.80 1.85
CA ASP A 6 2.49 6.58 3.01
C ASP A 6 3.06 7.93 2.53
N PRO A 7 2.23 8.97 2.41
CA PRO A 7 2.62 10.24 1.81
C PRO A 7 3.51 11.08 2.73
N SER A 8 4.59 11.62 2.16
CA SER A 8 5.38 12.71 2.74
C SER A 8 5.48 13.83 1.72
N PHE A 9 4.99 15.03 2.06
CA PHE A 9 4.93 16.17 1.13
C PHE A 9 6.08 17.17 1.31
N SER A 10 7.10 16.82 2.09
CA SER A 10 8.22 17.73 2.33
C SER A 10 9.25 17.62 1.22
N ASN A 11 9.56 18.75 0.58
CA ASN A 11 10.55 18.88 -0.51
C ASN A 11 12.01 18.83 -0.02
N SER A 12 12.28 18.56 1.26
CA SER A 12 13.64 18.43 1.77
C SER A 12 14.25 17.06 1.42
N PRO A 13 15.48 16.98 0.92
CA PRO A 13 16.16 15.69 0.72
C PRO A 13 16.33 14.86 2.01
N SER A 14 16.28 15.51 3.17
CA SER A 14 16.35 14.85 4.48
C SER A 14 14.98 14.54 5.09
N SER A 15 13.86 14.90 4.44
CA SER A 15 12.49 14.57 4.89
C SER A 15 12.22 13.07 4.86
N ASP A 16 11.08 12.61 5.36
CA ASP A 16 10.64 11.21 5.19
C ASP A 16 10.31 10.93 3.72
N PHE A 17 10.46 9.68 3.28
CA PHE A 17 10.07 9.31 1.92
C PHE A 17 8.58 9.46 1.72
N PHE A 18 8.18 9.94 0.55
CA PHE A 18 6.91 9.56 -0.03
C PHE A 18 7.05 8.09 -0.46
N ALA A 19 6.33 7.18 0.20
CA ALA A 19 6.49 5.76 -0.01
C ALA A 19 5.21 5.11 -0.59
N MET A 20 5.40 4.17 -1.52
CA MET A 20 4.33 3.28 -1.97
C MET A 20 4.84 1.84 -1.99
N ALA A 21 4.00 0.91 -1.54
CA ALA A 21 4.30 -0.52 -1.57
C ALA A 21 3.22 -1.27 -2.35
N ILE A 22 3.63 -2.16 -3.27
CA ILE A 22 2.71 -2.97 -4.08
C ILE A 22 2.91 -4.44 -3.74
N LEU A 23 1.85 -5.05 -3.21
CA LEU A 23 1.79 -6.47 -2.93
C LEU A 23 1.03 -7.21 -4.03
N GLU A 24 1.68 -8.20 -4.63
CA GLU A 24 1.01 -9.22 -5.42
C GLU A 24 0.23 -10.15 -4.49
N LEU A 25 -0.99 -10.50 -4.87
CA LEU A 25 -1.85 -11.40 -4.11
C LEU A 25 -1.71 -12.81 -4.67
N ASN A 26 -1.59 -13.81 -3.79
CA ASN A 26 -1.78 -15.21 -4.12
C ASN A 26 -3.03 -15.70 -3.39
N GLU A 27 -4.12 -15.80 -4.14
CA GLU A 27 -5.45 -16.16 -3.61
C GLU A 27 -5.57 -17.64 -3.23
N GLU A 28 -4.73 -18.52 -3.77
CA GLU A 28 -4.76 -19.95 -3.44
C GLU A 28 -4.30 -20.19 -1.99
N ASP A 29 -3.22 -19.52 -1.59
CA ASP A 29 -2.59 -19.72 -0.28
C ASP A 29 -2.92 -18.61 0.74
N ASN A 30 -3.68 -17.59 0.31
CA ASN A 30 -3.87 -16.32 1.01
C ASN A 30 -2.54 -15.73 1.47
N THR A 31 -1.58 -15.65 0.53
CA THR A 31 -0.27 -15.04 0.76
C THR A 31 -0.10 -13.81 -0.12
N SER A 32 0.96 -13.05 0.12
CA SER A 32 1.30 -11.89 -0.72
C SER A 32 2.80 -11.71 -0.90
N THR A 33 3.20 -11.02 -1.97
CA THR A 33 4.61 -10.77 -2.29
C THR A 33 4.83 -9.29 -2.57
N LEU A 34 5.80 -8.65 -1.91
CA LEU A 34 6.26 -7.32 -2.28
C LEU A 34 7.03 -7.38 -3.60
N VAL A 35 6.39 -6.89 -4.66
CA VAL A 35 6.90 -6.98 -6.04
C VAL A 35 7.36 -5.65 -6.60
N HIS A 36 6.90 -4.53 -6.03
CA HIS A 36 7.21 -3.19 -6.53
C HIS A 36 7.14 -2.18 -5.40
N ASN A 37 8.01 -1.17 -5.42
CA ASN A 37 8.07 -0.14 -4.39
C ASN A 37 8.36 1.23 -5.00
N TYR A 38 8.04 2.28 -4.26
CA TYR A 38 8.38 3.66 -4.57
C TYR A 38 8.85 4.34 -3.29
N ALA A 39 9.96 5.05 -3.34
CA ALA A 39 10.49 5.76 -2.17
C ALA A 39 11.29 6.98 -2.63
N VAL A 40 10.77 8.19 -2.40
CA VAL A 40 11.44 9.42 -2.82
C VAL A 40 11.39 10.46 -1.71
N ALA A 41 12.55 11.02 -1.35
CA ALA A 41 12.67 12.10 -0.38
C ALA A 41 12.74 13.43 -1.11
N GLY A 42 12.01 14.42 -0.64
CA GLY A 42 12.08 15.75 -1.23
C GLY A 42 11.54 15.84 -2.67
N GLY A 43 10.70 14.91 -3.09
CA GLY A 43 10.15 14.87 -4.45
C GLY A 43 9.06 15.90 -4.68
N ASP A 44 8.85 16.26 -5.95
CA ASP A 44 7.72 17.11 -6.36
C ASP A 44 6.43 16.27 -6.39
N LEU A 45 5.32 16.84 -5.92
CA LEU A 45 3.99 16.25 -6.00
C LEU A 45 3.65 15.79 -7.42
N LYS A 46 4.07 16.54 -8.45
CA LYS A 46 3.83 16.19 -9.86
C LYS A 46 4.49 14.87 -10.24
N ASP A 47 5.68 14.59 -9.71
CA ASP A 47 6.42 13.36 -9.99
C ASP A 47 5.75 12.17 -9.28
N HIS A 48 5.30 12.36 -8.03
CA HIS A 48 4.50 11.38 -7.31
C HIS A 48 3.21 11.00 -8.05
N ILE A 49 2.48 12.00 -8.59
CA ILE A 49 1.27 11.80 -9.38
C ILE A 49 1.59 11.08 -10.71
N SER A 50 2.67 11.47 -11.38
CA SER A 50 3.13 10.81 -12.61
C SER A 50 3.44 9.33 -12.36
N TYR A 51 4.15 9.03 -11.28
CA TYR A 51 4.45 7.67 -10.88
C TYR A 51 3.18 6.88 -10.52
N MET A 52 2.27 7.48 -9.77
CA MET A 52 0.98 6.88 -9.43
C MET A 52 0.16 6.55 -10.70
N SER A 53 0.21 7.39 -11.73
CA SER A 53 -0.38 7.06 -13.04
C SER A 53 0.29 5.84 -13.65
N TYR A 54 1.62 5.72 -13.64
CA TYR A 54 2.31 4.52 -14.10
C TYR A 54 1.82 3.27 -13.35
N VAL A 55 1.72 3.33 -12.02
CA VAL A 55 1.25 2.21 -11.18
C VAL A 55 -0.16 1.78 -11.58
N MET A 56 -1.11 2.71 -11.68
CA MET A 56 -2.50 2.39 -12.00
C MET A 56 -2.69 1.80 -13.41
N ASN A 57 -1.73 1.99 -14.32
CA ASN A 57 -1.80 1.42 -15.67
C ASN A 57 -1.06 0.09 -15.81
N SER A 58 -0.06 -0.14 -14.96
CA SER A 58 0.82 -1.31 -15.07
C SER A 58 0.36 -2.46 -14.18
N PHE A 59 -0.38 -2.15 -13.10
CA PHE A 59 -0.85 -3.14 -12.14
C PHE A 59 -2.38 -3.15 -12.10
N ASN A 60 -2.96 -4.35 -12.14
CA ASN A 60 -4.38 -4.55 -11.82
C ASN A 60 -4.58 -4.42 -10.28
N ILE A 61 -4.81 -3.19 -9.82
CA ILE A 61 -5.01 -2.89 -8.40
C ILE A 61 -6.44 -3.28 -7.97
N GLU A 62 -6.53 -4.11 -6.92
CA GLU A 62 -7.79 -4.53 -6.29
C GLU A 62 -8.20 -3.57 -5.16
N MET A 63 -7.22 -2.99 -4.46
CA MET A 63 -7.45 -2.10 -3.33
C MET A 63 -6.28 -1.13 -3.15
N ILE A 64 -6.61 0.07 -2.66
CA ILE A 64 -5.64 1.09 -2.27
C ILE A 64 -5.87 1.46 -0.80
N CYS A 65 -4.81 1.36 0.00
CA CYS A 65 -4.75 1.89 1.36
C CYS A 65 -3.86 3.12 1.38
N ILE A 66 -4.32 4.21 2.02
CA ILE A 66 -3.51 5.43 2.17
C ILE A 66 -3.58 5.91 3.61
N ASP A 67 -2.48 6.43 4.14
CA ASP A 67 -2.52 7.15 5.41
C ASP A 67 -3.52 8.32 5.30
N ASN A 68 -4.45 8.36 6.25
CA ASN A 68 -5.43 9.44 6.39
C ASN A 68 -4.78 10.82 6.51
N ALA A 69 -3.53 10.96 6.96
CA ALA A 69 -2.86 12.27 7.00
C ALA A 69 -2.58 12.85 5.60
N GLY A 70 -2.52 12.02 4.56
CA GLY A 70 -2.17 12.44 3.19
C GLY A 70 -3.18 12.02 2.12
N TYR A 71 -4.43 11.73 2.50
CA TYR A 71 -5.46 11.23 1.58
C TYR A 71 -5.70 12.16 0.37
N GLN A 72 -5.49 13.47 0.53
CA GLN A 72 -5.65 14.49 -0.51
C GLN A 72 -4.72 14.27 -1.71
N PHE A 73 -3.68 13.43 -1.57
CA PHE A 73 -2.87 12.99 -2.69
C PHE A 73 -3.72 12.31 -3.78
N LEU A 74 -4.71 11.49 -3.40
CA LEU A 74 -5.57 10.81 -4.38
C LEU A 74 -6.53 11.79 -5.07
N ASP A 75 -7.01 12.81 -4.35
CA ASP A 75 -7.80 13.89 -4.95
C ASP A 75 -6.95 14.67 -5.99
N SER A 76 -5.70 14.98 -5.63
CA SER A 76 -4.74 15.61 -6.54
C SER A 76 -4.44 14.74 -7.76
N CYS A 77 -4.37 13.41 -7.58
CA CYS A 77 -4.24 12.47 -8.69
C CYS A 77 -5.43 12.58 -9.63
N ASN A 78 -6.67 12.50 -9.13
CA ASN A 78 -7.90 12.59 -9.93
C ASN A 78 -8.01 13.93 -10.71
N GLU A 79 -7.49 15.02 -10.15
CA GLU A 79 -7.48 16.34 -10.79
C GLU A 79 -6.39 16.48 -11.86
N SER A 80 -5.39 15.60 -11.85
CA SER A 80 -4.26 15.66 -12.77
C SER A 80 -4.64 15.28 -14.20
N LYS A 81 -3.91 15.84 -15.18
CA LYS A 81 -4.06 15.43 -16.59
C LYS A 81 -3.78 13.94 -16.79
N PHE A 82 -2.79 13.39 -16.07
CA PHE A 82 -2.43 11.97 -16.17
C PHE A 82 -3.58 11.01 -15.86
N PHE A 83 -4.49 11.39 -14.95
CA PHE A 83 -5.67 10.59 -14.59
C PHE A 83 -6.87 10.92 -15.46
N ARG A 84 -7.12 12.21 -15.73
CA ARG A 84 -8.23 12.66 -16.58
C ARG A 84 -8.14 12.07 -18.00
N ASP A 85 -6.95 12.11 -18.60
CA ASP A 85 -6.72 11.59 -19.96
C ASP A 85 -6.97 10.08 -20.05
N LYS A 86 -6.69 9.36 -18.97
CA LYS A 86 -6.88 7.91 -18.85
C LYS A 86 -8.23 7.52 -18.24
N LYS A 87 -9.09 8.51 -17.93
CA LYS A 87 -10.39 8.33 -17.27
C LYS A 87 -10.32 7.52 -15.97
N ILE A 88 -9.22 7.66 -15.24
CA ILE A 88 -9.05 7.05 -13.92
C ILE A 88 -9.65 8.00 -12.89
N ASN A 89 -10.56 7.51 -12.07
CA ASN A 89 -11.17 8.27 -10.98
C ASN A 89 -11.24 7.39 -9.74
N LEU A 90 -10.38 7.66 -8.77
CA LEU A 90 -10.27 6.90 -7.52
C LEU A 90 -11.24 7.46 -6.48
N LYS A 91 -12.06 6.59 -5.89
CA LYS A 91 -13.05 6.96 -4.87
C LYS A 91 -12.77 6.23 -3.56
N PHE A 92 -12.97 6.94 -2.46
CA PHE A 92 -12.90 6.37 -1.13
C PHE A 92 -14.17 5.60 -0.77
N LEU A 93 -13.97 4.45 -0.15
CA LEU A 93 -14.98 3.68 0.56
C LEU A 93 -15.28 4.37 1.90
N ASP A 94 -16.54 4.33 2.31
CA ASP A 94 -16.94 4.67 3.67
C ASP A 94 -16.74 3.43 4.55
N PHE A 95 -15.51 3.27 5.03
CA PHE A 95 -15.02 2.10 5.75
C PHE A 95 -14.09 2.51 6.90
N ASP A 96 -14.38 2.06 8.11
CA ASP A 96 -13.49 2.21 9.28
C ASP A 96 -12.79 0.88 9.62
N PRO A 97 -11.52 0.70 9.21
CA PRO A 97 -10.77 -0.52 9.48
C PRO A 97 -10.37 -0.72 10.95
N ASN A 98 -10.61 0.26 11.83
CA ASN A 98 -10.21 0.18 13.25
C ASN A 98 -11.31 -0.36 14.16
N LYS A 99 -12.47 -0.72 13.61
CA LYS A 99 -13.52 -1.40 14.38
C LYS A 99 -13.08 -2.80 14.78
N GLU A 100 -13.71 -3.34 15.82
CA GLU A 100 -13.45 -4.69 16.33
C GLU A 100 -14.74 -5.51 16.42
N GLY A 101 -14.59 -6.84 16.48
CA GLY A 101 -15.71 -7.77 16.68
C GLY A 101 -16.83 -7.64 15.64
N LEU A 102 -18.08 -7.61 16.11
CA LEU A 102 -19.26 -7.55 15.25
C LEU A 102 -19.33 -6.26 14.41
N ASP A 103 -18.78 -5.15 14.90
CA ASP A 103 -18.79 -3.90 14.14
C ASP A 103 -17.77 -3.91 13.00
N TYR A 104 -16.63 -4.59 13.19
CA TYR A 104 -15.69 -4.86 12.11
C TYR A 104 -16.32 -5.68 10.98
N GLU A 105 -17.06 -6.75 11.32
CA GLU A 105 -17.76 -7.56 10.31
C GLU A 105 -18.80 -6.75 9.51
N LYS A 106 -19.50 -5.82 10.15
CA LYS A 106 -20.43 -4.90 9.48
C LYS A 106 -19.70 -3.95 8.53
N GLU A 107 -18.60 -3.37 8.98
CA GLU A 107 -17.76 -2.47 8.17
C GLU A 107 -17.18 -3.21 6.95
N LEU A 108 -16.71 -4.45 7.10
CA LEU A 108 -16.24 -5.25 5.99
C LEU A 108 -17.35 -5.58 4.97
N LYS A 109 -18.57 -5.93 5.43
CA LYS A 109 -19.73 -6.13 4.55
C LYS A 109 -20.07 -4.86 3.78
N LYS A 110 -20.08 -3.72 4.46
CA LYS A 110 -20.34 -2.40 3.87
C LYS A 110 -19.28 -2.05 2.82
N ALA A 111 -18.00 -2.22 3.14
CA ALA A 111 -16.90 -1.98 2.21
C ALA A 111 -17.00 -2.89 0.98
N LYS A 112 -17.20 -4.20 1.17
CA LYS A 112 -17.36 -5.17 0.07
C LYS A 112 -18.51 -4.80 -0.89
N ASN A 113 -19.63 -4.31 -0.36
CA ASN A 113 -20.77 -3.88 -1.17
C ASN A 113 -20.53 -2.56 -1.91
N GLN A 114 -19.69 -1.67 -1.38
CA GLN A 114 -19.32 -0.40 -2.03
C GLN A 114 -18.21 -0.56 -3.07
N MET A 115 -17.40 -1.61 -2.95
CA MET A 115 -16.27 -1.83 -3.85
C MET A 115 -16.73 -1.99 -5.30
N ASN A 116 -16.21 -1.12 -6.16
CA ASN A 116 -16.47 -1.17 -7.59
C ASN A 116 -15.23 -0.70 -8.35
N LYS A 117 -14.51 -1.67 -8.92
CA LYS A 117 -13.29 -1.41 -9.71
C LYS A 117 -13.54 -0.56 -10.94
N LYS A 118 -14.68 -0.73 -11.61
CA LYS A 118 -15.01 0.03 -12.83
C LYS A 118 -15.22 1.51 -12.52
N GLU A 119 -15.75 1.80 -11.34
CA GLU A 119 -15.96 3.17 -10.87
C GLU A 119 -14.79 3.72 -10.03
N GLY A 120 -13.74 2.91 -9.81
CA GLY A 120 -12.58 3.23 -9.01
C GLY A 120 -12.86 3.35 -7.50
N ALA A 121 -13.99 2.84 -7.02
CA ALA A 121 -14.30 2.72 -5.59
C ALA A 121 -13.52 1.55 -4.99
N ILE A 122 -12.23 1.79 -4.72
CA ILE A 122 -11.28 0.78 -4.23
C ILE A 122 -10.33 1.34 -3.15
N CYS A 123 -10.51 2.59 -2.73
CA CYS A 123 -9.59 3.27 -1.82
C CYS A 123 -10.17 3.30 -0.40
N PHE A 124 -9.35 3.11 0.62
CA PHE A 124 -9.73 3.42 2.00
C PHE A 124 -8.59 4.13 2.74
N LYS A 125 -8.97 4.85 3.79
CA LYS A 125 -8.04 5.64 4.60
C LYS A 125 -7.71 4.89 5.88
N GLN A 126 -6.45 4.89 6.27
CA GLN A 126 -6.00 4.33 7.53
C GLN A 126 -5.56 5.43 8.48
N VAL A 127 -6.09 5.43 9.71
CA VAL A 127 -5.68 6.37 10.77
C VAL A 127 -4.62 5.70 11.63
N PHE A 128 -3.50 6.38 11.86
CA PHE A 128 -2.40 5.88 12.68
C PHE A 128 -2.64 6.12 14.17
N THR A 129 -3.37 5.21 14.81
CA THR A 129 -3.54 5.18 16.26
C THR A 129 -2.49 4.28 16.92
N SER A 130 -2.28 4.42 18.23
CA SER A 130 -1.39 3.53 19.00
C SER A 130 -1.82 2.06 18.89
N ASP A 131 -3.13 1.79 18.90
CA ASP A 131 -3.68 0.44 18.79
C ASP A 131 -3.48 -0.12 17.39
N PHE A 132 -3.74 0.68 16.35
CA PHE A 132 -3.44 0.29 14.97
C PHE A 132 -1.96 -0.05 14.81
N LEU A 133 -1.06 0.81 15.29
CA LEU A 133 0.38 0.58 15.21
C LEU A 133 0.80 -0.74 15.85
N ARG A 134 0.22 -1.08 17.00
CA ARG A 134 0.47 -2.35 17.67
C ARG A 134 -0.07 -3.54 16.87
N ILE A 135 -1.36 -3.54 16.52
CA ILE A 135 -2.03 -4.66 15.84
C ILE A 135 -1.43 -4.91 14.46
N SER A 136 -1.19 -3.85 13.68
CA SER A 136 -0.58 -3.96 12.35
C SER A 136 0.84 -4.52 12.42
N ASN A 137 1.62 -4.15 13.44
CA ASN A 137 2.97 -4.68 13.65
C ASN A 137 2.96 -6.16 14.01
N GLU A 138 2.14 -6.55 14.99
CA GLU A 138 1.95 -7.94 15.38
C GLU A 138 1.50 -8.78 14.17
N SER A 139 0.60 -8.22 13.35
CA SER A 139 0.12 -8.84 12.12
C SER A 139 1.23 -9.00 11.06
N LEU A 140 2.05 -7.96 10.82
CA LEU A 140 3.15 -8.05 9.87
C LEU A 140 4.23 -9.03 10.36
N GLN A 141 4.55 -9.02 11.65
CA GLN A 141 5.48 -9.98 12.24
C GLN A 141 4.97 -11.42 12.05
N SER A 142 3.71 -11.68 12.40
CA SER A 142 3.06 -12.98 12.20
C SER A 142 3.08 -13.40 10.73
N ALA A 143 2.84 -12.46 9.81
CA ALA A 143 2.88 -12.75 8.38
C ALA A 143 4.29 -13.15 7.90
N ILE A 144 5.34 -12.56 8.45
CA ILE A 144 6.73 -12.92 8.14
C ILE A 144 7.06 -14.31 8.74
N ASP A 145 6.77 -14.52 10.02
CA ASP A 145 7.10 -15.74 10.74
C ASP A 145 6.41 -16.98 10.14
N HIS A 146 5.15 -16.81 9.70
CA HIS A 146 4.36 -17.87 9.08
C HIS A 146 4.43 -17.88 7.55
N LYS A 147 5.35 -17.13 6.94
CA LYS A 147 5.56 -17.11 5.48
C LYS A 147 4.29 -16.76 4.68
N LYS A 148 3.48 -15.86 5.23
CA LYS A 148 2.29 -15.29 4.57
C LYS A 148 2.62 -14.05 3.74
N ILE A 149 3.77 -13.42 3.99
CA ILE A 149 4.30 -12.36 3.14
C ILE A 149 5.71 -12.72 2.64
N TRP A 150 5.95 -12.41 1.38
CA TRP A 150 7.22 -12.63 0.68
C TRP A 150 7.75 -11.33 0.10
N PHE A 151 8.99 -11.37 -0.34
CA PHE A 151 9.63 -10.27 -1.04
C PHE A 151 10.22 -10.79 -2.34
N ALA A 152 9.99 -10.09 -3.44
CA ALA A 152 10.55 -10.44 -4.72
C ALA A 152 12.09 -10.58 -4.63
N SER A 153 12.61 -11.55 -5.39
CA SER A 153 14.04 -11.68 -5.63
C SER A 153 14.51 -10.59 -6.58
N ARG A 154 15.83 -10.39 -6.65
CA ARG A 154 16.41 -9.53 -7.68
C ARG A 154 16.04 -10.03 -9.07
N THR A 155 15.57 -9.14 -9.92
CA THR A 155 15.19 -9.42 -11.30
C THR A 155 16.38 -9.95 -12.09
N THR A 156 17.56 -9.37 -11.84
CA THR A 156 18.84 -9.76 -12.46
C THR A 156 19.30 -11.18 -12.12
N ALA A 157 18.77 -11.78 -11.05
CA ALA A 157 19.11 -13.15 -10.65
C ALA A 157 18.34 -14.23 -11.44
N ASN A 158 17.40 -13.85 -12.29
CA ASN A 158 16.59 -14.77 -13.09
C ASN A 158 16.51 -14.28 -14.54
N GLU A 159 17.23 -14.94 -15.44
CA GLU A 159 17.32 -14.54 -16.85
C GLU A 159 15.95 -14.44 -17.57
N PRO A 160 15.02 -15.42 -17.44
CA PRO A 160 13.68 -15.26 -18.00
C PRO A 160 12.92 -14.04 -17.46
N ALA A 161 12.98 -13.76 -16.15
CA ALA A 161 12.34 -12.60 -15.56
C ALA A 161 12.98 -11.29 -16.03
N PHE A 162 14.31 -11.24 -16.11
CA PHE A 162 15.06 -10.11 -16.63
C PHE A 162 14.70 -9.80 -18.09
N ASN A 163 14.64 -10.82 -18.94
CA ASN A 163 14.22 -10.67 -20.33
C ASN A 163 12.77 -10.18 -20.43
N ARG A 164 11.86 -10.63 -19.56
CA ARG A 164 10.49 -10.08 -19.52
C ARG A 164 10.47 -8.61 -19.09
N ALA A 165 11.19 -8.27 -18.03
CA ALA A 165 11.22 -6.90 -17.49
C ALA A 165 11.81 -5.90 -18.50
N THR A 166 12.88 -6.27 -19.19
CA THR A 166 13.55 -5.42 -20.21
C THR A 166 12.72 -5.25 -21.49
N ASN A 167 11.75 -6.13 -21.75
CA ASN A 167 10.82 -6.01 -22.87
C ASN A 167 9.48 -5.37 -22.48
N ALA A 168 9.26 -5.06 -21.20
CA ALA A 168 8.03 -4.47 -20.74
C ALA A 168 7.89 -3.00 -21.21
N PRO A 169 6.70 -2.59 -21.70
CA PRO A 169 6.48 -1.21 -22.13
C PRO A 169 6.33 -0.29 -20.91
N VAL A 170 7.45 0.24 -20.40
CA VAL A 170 7.49 1.20 -19.29
C VAL A 170 7.82 2.59 -19.80
N SER A 171 7.00 3.58 -19.42
CA SER A 171 7.29 4.99 -19.72
C SER A 171 8.36 5.52 -18.75
N ILE A 172 9.62 5.53 -19.18
CA ILE A 172 10.78 6.01 -18.41
C ILE A 172 10.60 7.43 -17.89
N LYS A 173 9.95 8.31 -18.68
CA LYS A 173 9.61 9.67 -18.25
C LYS A 173 8.62 9.71 -17.09
N GLN A 174 7.70 8.74 -17.01
CA GLN A 174 6.69 8.71 -15.94
C GLN A 174 7.26 8.22 -14.63
N VAL A 175 8.23 7.30 -14.69
CA VAL A 175 8.93 6.77 -13.51
C VAL A 175 10.14 7.60 -13.10
N ASN A 176 10.46 8.65 -13.85
CA ASN A 176 11.57 9.59 -13.61
C ASN A 176 12.95 8.91 -13.52
N GLU A 177 13.19 7.95 -14.40
CA GLU A 177 14.49 7.25 -14.49
C GLU A 177 15.24 7.56 -15.78
N LYS A 178 16.52 7.19 -15.83
CA LYS A 178 17.36 7.40 -17.03
C LYS A 178 17.15 6.34 -18.09
N SER A 179 16.98 5.09 -17.67
CA SER A 179 16.77 3.95 -18.56
C SER A 179 15.93 2.87 -17.88
N LEU A 180 15.46 1.89 -18.66
CA LEU A 180 14.74 0.73 -18.11
C LEU A 180 15.63 -0.13 -17.21
N LEU A 181 16.92 -0.23 -17.52
CA LEU A 181 17.88 -0.97 -16.69
C LEU A 181 18.06 -0.29 -15.34
N ASP A 182 18.24 1.05 -15.32
CA ASP A 182 18.33 1.82 -14.09
C ASP A 182 17.06 1.65 -13.23
N PHE A 183 15.88 1.64 -13.87
CA PHE A 183 14.61 1.41 -13.17
C PHE A 183 14.51 0.00 -12.56
N ILE A 184 14.95 -1.03 -13.28
CA ILE A 184 14.98 -2.41 -12.76
C ILE A 184 15.94 -2.51 -11.56
N GLU A 185 17.13 -1.95 -11.66
CA GLU A 185 18.10 -1.94 -10.57
C GLU A 185 17.58 -1.17 -9.35
N TRP A 186 16.91 -0.03 -9.59
CA TRP A 186 16.29 0.75 -8.54
C TRP A 186 15.18 -0.03 -7.82
N GLN A 187 14.32 -0.75 -8.55
CA GLN A 187 13.31 -1.61 -7.94
C GLN A 187 13.93 -2.75 -7.11
N ASP A 188 14.97 -3.41 -7.63
CA ASP A 188 15.70 -4.44 -6.90
C ASP A 188 16.31 -3.88 -5.59
N ASP A 189 16.87 -2.66 -5.63
CA ASP A 189 17.40 -1.98 -4.44
C ASP A 189 16.29 -1.58 -3.46
N LEU A 190 15.17 -1.04 -3.93
CA LEU A 190 14.06 -0.64 -3.05
C LEU A 190 13.47 -1.83 -2.29
N VAL A 191 13.24 -2.97 -2.94
CA VAL A 191 12.77 -4.19 -2.25
C VAL A 191 13.79 -4.63 -1.19
N TYR A 192 15.08 -4.52 -1.49
CA TYR A 192 16.14 -4.82 -0.52
C TYR A 192 16.18 -3.80 0.63
N GLN A 193 15.95 -2.51 0.35
CA GLN A 193 15.85 -1.48 1.38
C GLN A 193 14.67 -1.74 2.32
N VAL A 194 13.51 -2.19 1.82
CA VAL A 194 12.37 -2.54 2.68
C VAL A 194 12.78 -3.61 3.70
N LYS A 195 13.46 -4.68 3.25
CA LYS A 195 13.99 -5.73 4.15
C LYS A 195 14.95 -5.16 5.20
N LYS A 196 15.85 -4.27 4.81
CA LYS A 196 16.75 -3.57 5.75
C LYS A 196 15.98 -2.77 6.78
N GLN A 197 14.96 -2.02 6.36
CA GLN A 197 14.14 -1.23 7.28
C GLN A 197 13.38 -2.12 8.26
N CYS A 198 12.80 -3.24 7.81
CA CYS A 198 12.20 -4.24 8.70
C CYS A 198 13.19 -4.73 9.78
N ALA A 199 14.44 -5.01 9.40
CA ALA A 199 15.47 -5.46 10.33
C ALA A 199 15.97 -4.37 11.31
N LEU A 200 15.78 -3.09 10.97
CA LEU A 200 16.23 -1.95 11.78
C LEU A 200 15.19 -1.47 12.79
N VAL A 201 13.92 -1.82 12.65
CA VAL A 201 12.85 -1.39 13.56
C VAL A 201 12.98 -2.12 14.90
N GLU A 202 13.06 -1.34 15.98
CA GLU A 202 13.09 -1.84 17.36
C GLU A 202 11.72 -1.68 18.02
N VAL A 203 11.32 -2.69 18.80
CA VAL A 203 10.15 -2.63 19.66
C VAL A 203 10.54 -2.14 21.04
N LYS A 204 9.92 -1.06 21.52
CA LYS A 204 10.09 -0.56 22.89
C LYS A 204 8.75 -0.46 23.59
N ALA A 205 8.65 -1.11 24.75
CA ALA A 205 7.47 -1.04 25.60
C ALA A 205 7.72 -0.10 26.78
N THR A 206 6.75 0.77 27.06
CA THR A 206 6.74 1.56 28.28
C THR A 206 6.19 0.73 29.45
N PRO A 207 6.49 1.09 30.72
CA PRO A 207 5.90 0.42 31.89
C PRO A 207 4.36 0.46 31.92
N ARG A 208 3.74 1.39 31.17
CA ARG A 208 2.28 1.52 31.02
C ARG A 208 1.70 0.65 29.89
N GLY A 209 2.52 -0.19 29.25
CA GLY A 209 2.10 -1.13 28.20
C GLY A 209 2.06 -0.54 26.79
N VAL A 210 2.33 0.75 26.60
CA VAL A 210 2.40 1.33 25.24
C VAL A 210 3.66 0.82 24.53
N GLN A 211 3.48 0.13 23.41
CA GLN A 211 4.55 -0.30 22.52
C GLN A 211 4.82 0.76 21.45
N THR A 212 6.08 0.90 21.08
CA THR A 212 6.55 1.79 20.01
C THR A 212 7.45 1.00 19.08
N PHE A 213 7.29 1.23 17.78
CA PHE A 213 7.99 0.54 16.70
C PHE A 213 8.78 1.58 15.91
N ASP A 214 10.09 1.63 16.15
CA ASP A 214 10.87 2.73 15.64
C ASP A 214 12.37 2.44 15.53
N LEU A 215 13.07 3.31 14.82
CA LEU A 215 14.52 3.19 14.65
C LEU A 215 15.26 3.38 16.00
N PRO A 216 16.44 2.76 16.14
CA PRO A 216 17.37 3.03 17.23
C PRO A 216 17.64 4.53 17.41
N LEU A 217 17.77 4.98 18.66
CA LEU A 217 17.87 6.42 18.98
C LEU A 217 19.05 7.12 18.27
N HIS A 218 20.17 6.43 18.12
CA HIS A 218 21.36 6.98 17.45
C HIS A 218 21.13 7.18 15.94
N LEU A 219 20.29 6.35 15.30
CA LEU A 219 19.94 6.48 13.88
C LEU A 219 18.90 7.59 13.66
N LYS A 220 17.92 7.72 14.57
CA LYS A 220 16.88 8.75 14.50
C LYS A 220 17.42 10.18 14.52
N ARG A 221 18.52 10.40 15.25
CA ARG A 221 19.13 11.73 15.40
C ARG A 221 19.90 12.20 14.16
N SER A 222 20.13 11.32 13.20
CA SER A 222 20.81 11.69 11.95
C SER A 222 19.89 12.54 11.08
N THR A 223 20.39 13.68 10.62
CA THR A 223 19.72 14.60 9.69
C THR A 223 20.31 14.55 8.27
N SER A 224 21.23 13.62 8.01
CA SER A 224 21.83 13.48 6.68
C SER A 224 20.80 13.00 5.65
N ALA A 225 21.03 13.32 4.36
CA ALA A 225 20.19 12.81 3.28
C ALA A 225 20.14 11.27 3.26
N ASN A 226 21.27 10.64 3.62
CA ASN A 226 21.47 9.20 3.72
C ASN A 226 21.11 8.62 5.10
N ARG A 227 20.30 9.32 5.90
CA ARG A 227 19.87 8.83 7.21
C ARG A 227 19.09 7.53 7.06
N ALA A 228 19.11 6.70 8.11
CA ALA A 228 18.21 5.57 8.20
C ALA A 228 16.77 6.08 8.25
N ARG A 229 15.88 5.36 7.57
CA ARG A 229 14.46 5.67 7.42
C ARG A 229 13.63 4.44 7.71
N LYS A 230 12.35 4.63 8.00
CA LYS A 230 11.38 3.53 8.20
C LYS A 230 10.15 3.65 7.31
N ASP A 231 10.18 4.57 6.35
CA ASP A 231 9.02 4.96 5.55
C ASP A 231 8.59 3.83 4.59
N ASN A 232 9.53 3.09 4.00
CA ASN A 232 9.22 1.90 3.19
C ASN A 232 8.65 0.78 4.06
N TYR A 233 9.15 0.66 5.30
CA TYR A 233 8.60 -0.26 6.28
C TYR A 233 7.16 0.12 6.65
N THR A 234 6.86 1.42 6.84
CA THR A 234 5.49 1.88 7.12
C THR A 234 4.55 1.64 5.94
N ALA A 235 5.01 1.88 4.70
CA ALA A 235 4.23 1.55 3.50
C ALA A 235 3.96 0.03 3.39
N LEU A 236 4.95 -0.82 3.71
CA LEU A 236 4.76 -2.28 3.77
C LEU A 236 3.75 -2.68 4.86
N LEU A 237 3.81 -2.03 6.04
CA LEU A 237 2.88 -2.25 7.15
C LEU A 237 1.43 -1.99 6.71
N LEU A 238 1.19 -0.86 6.02
CA LEU A 238 -0.11 -0.52 5.44
C LEU A 238 -0.54 -1.51 4.35
N ALA A 239 0.39 -1.96 3.51
CA ALA A 239 0.08 -2.91 2.45
C ALA A 239 -0.33 -4.27 3.02
N ASN A 240 0.41 -4.79 4.01
CA ASN A 240 0.06 -6.02 4.70
C ASN A 240 -1.30 -5.91 5.40
N TRP A 241 -1.56 -4.77 6.04
CA TRP A 241 -2.87 -4.50 6.64
C TRP A 241 -4.01 -4.55 5.62
N ALA A 242 -3.83 -3.91 4.46
CA ALA A 242 -4.81 -3.93 3.38
C ALA A 242 -5.00 -5.33 2.77
N VAL A 243 -3.94 -6.15 2.68
CA VAL A 243 -4.04 -7.56 2.27
C VAL A 243 -4.91 -8.36 3.22
N ASN A 244 -4.73 -8.19 4.54
CA ASN A 244 -5.57 -8.87 5.52
C ASN A 244 -7.04 -8.48 5.38
N ILE A 245 -7.32 -7.18 5.23
CA ILE A 245 -8.67 -6.67 4.99
C ILE A 245 -9.27 -7.26 3.72
N TYR A 246 -8.50 -7.29 2.62
CA TYR A 246 -8.92 -7.89 1.35
C TYR A 246 -9.35 -9.34 1.52
N TYR A 247 -8.51 -10.19 2.13
CA TYR A 247 -8.85 -11.59 2.36
C TYR A 247 -10.01 -11.76 3.36
N ASN A 248 -10.10 -10.91 4.39
CA ASN A 248 -11.22 -10.90 5.32
C ASN A 248 -12.54 -10.60 4.60
N MET A 249 -12.57 -9.60 3.71
CA MET A 249 -13.75 -9.30 2.90
C MET A 249 -14.14 -10.45 1.98
N ASN A 250 -13.17 -11.10 1.33
CA ASN A 250 -13.46 -12.23 0.46
C ASN A 250 -14.08 -13.42 1.20
N ASN A 251 -13.66 -13.65 2.44
CA ASN A 251 -14.18 -14.73 3.29
C ASN A 251 -15.59 -14.46 3.87
N ILE A 252 -16.08 -13.22 3.82
CA ILE A 252 -17.44 -12.91 4.27
C ILE A 252 -18.47 -13.50 3.31
N LYS A 253 -19.32 -14.38 3.86
CA LYS A 253 -20.53 -14.84 3.21
C LYS A 253 -21.52 -13.68 3.11
N ILE A 254 -21.85 -13.29 1.89
CA ILE A 254 -22.97 -12.38 1.65
C ILE A 254 -24.22 -13.25 1.78
N GLU A 255 -24.96 -13.09 2.88
CA GLU A 255 -26.31 -13.65 2.95
C GLU A 255 -27.14 -12.89 1.92
N ASN A 256 -27.67 -13.61 0.92
CA ASN A 256 -28.72 -13.07 0.08
C ASN A 256 -29.91 -12.78 0.98
N VAL A 257 -30.10 -11.50 1.33
CA VAL A 257 -31.31 -11.05 1.98
C VAL A 257 -32.41 -11.24 0.93
N ASN A 258 -33.09 -12.39 0.97
CA ASN A 258 -34.33 -12.59 0.25
C ASN A 258 -35.30 -11.53 0.77
N TYR A 259 -35.49 -10.47 0.00
CA TYR A 259 -36.56 -9.52 0.24
C TYR A 259 -37.87 -10.32 0.16
N THR A 260 -38.48 -10.61 1.31
CA THR A 260 -39.81 -11.22 1.41
C THR A 260 -40.92 -10.30 0.93
N PHE A 261 -40.58 -9.07 0.54
CA PHE A 261 -41.49 -8.10 -0.02
C PHE A 261 -41.52 -8.21 -1.56
N ASN A 262 -42.55 -8.87 -2.07
CA ASN A 262 -42.98 -8.74 -3.45
C ASN A 262 -44.07 -7.66 -3.50
N PRO A 263 -43.81 -6.47 -4.08
CA PRO A 263 -44.86 -5.47 -4.25
C PRO A 263 -45.97 -6.01 -5.14
N ILE A 264 -47.19 -6.05 -4.60
CA ILE A 264 -48.40 -6.38 -5.36
C ILE A 264 -49.02 -5.06 -5.80
N ILE A 265 -49.13 -4.84 -7.10
CA ILE A 265 -49.92 -3.73 -7.65
C ILE A 265 -51.38 -4.16 -7.59
N ILE A 266 -52.18 -3.43 -6.81
CA ILE A 266 -53.64 -3.60 -6.76
C ILE A 266 -54.21 -2.80 -7.94
N GLN A 267 -54.88 -3.50 -8.87
CA GLN A 267 -55.64 -2.90 -9.97
C GLN A 267 -57.02 -2.44 -9.50
#